data_AF-A0A3P7IME0-F1
#
_entry.id   AF-A0A3P7IME0-F1
#
_cell.length_a   1.000
_cell.length_b   1.000
_cell.length_c   1.000
_cell.angle_alpha   90.00
_cell.angle_beta   90.00
_cell.angle_gamma   90.00
#
_symmetry.space_group_name_H-M   'P 1'
#
loop_
_entity.id
_entity.type
_entity.pdbx_description
1 polymer ?
#
loop_
_entity_poly.entity_id
_entity_poly.type
_entity_poly.pdbx_seq_one_letter_code
_entity_poly.pdbx_strand_id
1 'polypeptide(L)' 'MANVITNKDFIVATKYKLIRKIGSGSFGDIYVSINVTNGEEVAIKLESNRARHPQLLYESKVYRILQGGVGIPHIRW' A
#
# COMPACT_ATOMS: atom_id res chain seq x y z
N MET A 1 4.39 20.47 -11.87
CA MET A 1 5.60 20.21 -11.04
C MET A 1 5.68 18.70 -10.84
N ALA A 2 6.54 18.00 -11.59
CA ALA A 2 6.70 16.57 -11.42
C ALA A 2 7.39 16.30 -10.07
N ASN A 3 6.82 15.43 -9.24
CA ASN A 3 7.44 15.01 -8.00
C ASN A 3 8.78 14.34 -8.31
N VAL A 4 9.88 15.07 -8.09
CA VAL A 4 11.23 14.58 -8.30
C VAL A 4 11.47 13.42 -7.32
N ILE A 5 11.81 12.26 -7.86
CA ILE A 5 12.21 11.11 -7.05
C ILE A 5 13.60 11.40 -6.47
N THR A 6 13.71 11.37 -5.15
CA THR A 6 14.97 11.59 -4.43
C THR A 6 15.53 10.28 -3.92
N ASN A 7 16.84 10.23 -3.65
CA ASN A 7 17.52 9.04 -3.12
C ASN A 7 17.05 8.64 -1.69
N LYS A 8 16.17 9.45 -1.07
CA LYS A 8 15.55 9.16 0.22
C LYS A 8 14.15 8.56 0.08
N ASP A 9 13.63 8.43 -1.13
CA ASP A 9 12.27 7.96 -1.36
C ASP A 9 12.19 6.44 -1.21
N PHE A 10 11.22 5.98 -0.43
CA PHE A 10 10.87 4.58 -0.37
C PHE A 10 9.85 4.26 -1.47
N ILE A 11 10.26 3.54 -2.51
CA ILE A 11 9.42 3.22 -3.66
C ILE A 11 9.07 1.73 -3.63
N VAL A 12 7.78 1.44 -3.59
CA VAL A 12 7.21 0.09 -3.65
C VAL A 12 6.84 -0.25 -5.09
N ALA A 13 7.15 -1.48 -5.51
CA ALA A 13 6.82 -2.02 -6.84
C ALA A 13 7.25 -1.08 -7.98
N THR A 14 8.39 -0.40 -7.81
CA THR A 14 8.97 0.60 -8.74
C THR A 14 8.01 1.71 -9.20
N LYS A 15 6.89 1.90 -8.50
CA LYS A 15 5.76 2.72 -8.97
C LYS A 15 5.15 3.61 -7.89
N TYR A 16 5.13 3.18 -6.63
CA TYR A 16 4.44 3.90 -5.58
C TYR A 16 5.44 4.45 -4.56
N LYS A 17 5.55 5.77 -4.50
CA LYS A 17 6.36 6.46 -3.49
C LYS A 17 5.57 6.59 -2.21
N LEU A 18 6.08 6.05 -1.10
CA LEU A 18 5.50 6.29 0.23
C LEU A 18 5.68 7.76 0.61
N ILE A 19 4.61 8.38 1.13
CA ILE A 19 4.62 9.79 1.54
C ILE A 19 4.68 9.90 3.06
N ARG A 20 3.67 9.39 3.75
CA ARG A 20 3.60 9.42 5.21
C ARG A 20 2.75 8.29 5.74
N LYS A 21 3.06 7.86 6.96
CA LYS A 21 2.21 6.93 7.72
C LYS A 21 0.89 7.61 8.08
N ILE A 22 -0.22 6.91 7.86
CA ILE A 22 -1.57 7.37 8.22
C ILE A 22 -2.28 6.45 9.22
N GLY A 23 -1.73 5.26 9.45
CA GLY A 23 -2.29 4.34 10.42
C GLY A 23 -1.34 3.19 10.74
N SER A 24 -1.69 2.44 11.77
CA SER A 24 -1.02 1.21 12.17
C SER A 24 -2.02 0.28 12.82
N GLY A 25 -1.79 -1.02 12.67
CA GLY A 25 -2.54 -2.06 13.36
C GLY A 25 -1.64 -3.22 13.75
N SER A 26 -2.25 -4.31 14.22
CA SER A 26 -1.53 -5.51 14.66
C SER A 26 -0.67 -6.15 13.57
N PHE A 27 -1.03 -5.96 12.29
CA PHE A 27 -0.41 -6.62 11.14
C PHE A 27 0.28 -5.63 10.21
N GLY A 28 0.79 -4.53 10.77
CA GLY A 28 1.64 -3.58 10.07
C GLY A 28 1.08 -2.17 9.98
N ASP A 29 1.71 -1.39 9.11
CA ASP A 29 1.53 0.05 8.99
C ASP A 29 0.87 0.42 7.67
N ILE A 30 0.06 1.48 7.70
CA ILE A 30 -0.62 2.01 6.52
C ILE A 30 -0.03 3.36 6.18
N TYR A 31 0.36 3.53 4.92
CA TYR A 31 0.95 4.74 4.37
C TYR A 31 0.04 5.31 3.28
N VAL A 32 -0.05 6.63 3.21
CA VAL A 32 -0.45 7.32 1.98
C VAL A 32 0.75 7.33 1.06
N SER A 33 0.49 7.00 -0.20
CA SER A 33 1.49 6.85 -1.25
C SER A 33 0.99 7.49 -2.53
N ILE A 34 1.92 7.91 -3.39
CA ILE A 34 1.60 8.49 -4.70
C ILE A 34 2.16 7.57 -5.77
N ASN A 35 1.33 7.22 -6.75
CA ASN A 35 1.78 6.59 -7.98
C ASN A 35 2.59 7.62 -8.80
N VAL A 36 3.87 7.36 -8.99
CA VAL A 36 4.80 8.31 -9.63
C VAL A 36 4.52 8.53 -11.12
N THR A 37 3.75 7.66 -11.76
CA THR A 37 3.46 7.78 -13.20
C THR A 37 2.26 8.67 -13.51
N ASN A 38 1.22 8.66 -12.66
CA ASN A 38 -0.03 9.38 -12.91
C ASN A 38 -0.43 10.34 -11.78
N GLY A 39 0.32 10.39 -10.67
CA GLY A 39 0.05 11.26 -9.52
C GLY A 39 -1.08 10.77 -8.61
N GLU A 40 -1.63 9.58 -8.85
CA GLU A 40 -2.75 9.04 -8.09
C GLU A 40 -2.35 8.71 -6.64
N GLU A 41 -3.14 9.20 -5.69
CA GLU A 41 -2.98 8.88 -4.27
C GLU A 41 -3.60 7.51 -3.96
N VAL A 42 -2.85 6.65 -3.25
CA VAL A 42 -3.27 5.31 -2.84
C VAL A 42 -2.83 5.03 -1.41
N ALA A 43 -3.52 4.10 -0.74
CA ALA A 43 -3.06 3.55 0.53
C ALA A 43 -2.19 2.31 0.29
N ILE A 44 -1.05 2.20 0.98
CA ILE A 44 -0.19 1.02 0.99
C ILE A 44 -0.10 0.48 2.41
N LYS A 45 -0.45 -0.79 2.59
CA LYS A 45 -0.24 -1.53 3.83
C LYS A 45 1.06 -2.32 3.74
N LEU A 46 1.96 -2.13 4.72
CA LEU A 46 3.23 -2.83 4.83
C LEU A 46 3.24 -3.73 6.05
N GLU A 47 3.52 -5.00 5.83
CA GLU A 47 3.76 -6.00 6.88
C GLU A 47 5.23 -6.40 6.86
N SER A 48 5.82 -6.59 8.05
CA SER A 48 7.18 -7.12 8.15
C SER A 48 7.21 -8.57 7.69
N ASN A 49 8.16 -8.91 6.81
CA ASN A 49 8.39 -10.30 6.42
C ASN A 49 8.89 -11.20 7.59
N ARG A 50 9.27 -10.60 8.73
CA ARG A 50 9.63 -11.30 9.97
C ARG A 50 8.46 -11.41 10.95
N ALA A 51 7.25 -10.99 10.57
CA ALA A 51 6.08 -11.14 11.42
C ALA A 51 5.88 -12.62 11.79
N ARG A 52 5.60 -12.90 13.08
CA ARG A 52 5.41 -14.28 13.56
C ARG A 52 4.25 -14.99 12.86
N HIS A 53 3.21 -14.23 12.52
CA HIS A 53 2.03 -14.71 11.81
C HIS A 53 1.67 -13.70 10.70
N PRO A 54 2.30 -13.77 9.51
CA PRO A 54 2.04 -12.83 8.44
C PRO A 54 0.63 -13.04 7.88
N GLN A 55 -0.18 -11.98 7.83
CA GLN A 55 -1.58 -12.04 7.41
C GLN A 55 -1.88 -11.28 6.12
N LEU A 56 -0.94 -10.45 5.64
CA LEU A 56 -1.19 -9.55 4.51
C LEU A 56 -1.55 -10.32 3.23
N LEU A 57 -0.92 -11.47 2.99
CA LEU A 57 -1.25 -12.32 1.85
C LEU A 57 -2.68 -12.86 1.92
N TYR A 58 -3.12 -13.31 3.10
CA TYR A 58 -4.48 -13.81 3.30
C TYR A 58 -5.51 -12.68 3.14
N GLU A 59 -5.25 -11.53 3.77
CA GLU A 59 -6.08 -10.33 3.62
C GLU A 59 -6.24 -9.91 2.15
N SER A 60 -5.16 -9.96 1.35
CA SER A 60 -5.24 -9.65 -0.08
C SER A 60 -6.15 -10.61 -0.86
N LYS A 61 -6.22 -11.89 -0.46
CA LYS A 61 -7.13 -12.88 -1.06
C LYS A 61 -8.59 -12.59 -0.68
N VAL A 62 -8.84 -12.22 0.57
CA VAL A 62 -10.19 -11.85 1.04
C VAL A 62 -10.71 -10.65 0.25
N TYR A 63 -9.91 -9.59 0.11
CA TYR A 63 -10.32 -8.43 -0.69
C TYR A 63 -10.57 -8.77 -2.17
N ARG A 64 -9.78 -9.66 -2.77
CA ARG A 64 -10.02 -10.13 -4.15
C ARG A 64 -11.34 -10.85 -4.30
N ILE A 65 -11.74 -11.66 -3.32
CA ILE A 65 -13.03 -12.37 -3.31
C ILE A 65 -14.20 -11.38 -3.19
N LEU A 66 -14.03 -10.35 -2.35
CA LEU A 66 -15.08 -9.35 -2.08
C LEU A 66 -15.14 -8.24 -3.15
N GLN A 67 -14.23 -8.25 -4.13
CA GLN A 67 -14.12 -7.19 -5.13
C GLN A 67 -15.41 -7.04 -5.94
N GLY A 68 -15.82 -5.78 -6.15
CA GLY A 68 -17.09 -5.44 -6.81
C GLY A 68 -18.26 -5.21 -5.84
N GLY A 69 -18.09 -5.53 -4.54
CA GLY A 69 -19.05 -5.15 -3.50
C GLY A 69 -19.04 -3.65 -3.21
N VAL A 70 -20.21 -3.09 -2.88
CA VAL A 70 -20.35 -1.69 -2.46
C VAL A 70 -19.54 -1.47 -1.17
N GLY A 71 -18.69 -0.44 -1.17
CA GLY A 71 -17.83 -0.11 -0.03
C GLY A 71 -16.59 -1.00 0.12
N ILE A 72 -16.32 -1.93 -0.82
CA ILE A 72 -15.10 -2.73 -0.83
C ILE A 72 -14.01 -2.04 -1.67
N PRO A 73 -12.84 -1.72 -1.09
CA PRO A 73 -11.71 -1.15 -1.83
C PRO A 73 -11.16 -2.07 -2.93
N HIS A 74 -10.70 -1.46 -4.02
CA HIS A 74 -9.96 -2.17 -5.07
C HIS A 74 -8.49 -2.37 -4.68
N ILE A 75 -8.03 -3.62 -4.64
CA ILE A 75 -6.63 -3.94 -4.39
C ILE A 75 -5.79 -3.82 -5.66
N ARG A 76 -4.57 -3.31 -5.50
CA ARG A 76 -3.55 -3.22 -6.55
C ARG A 76 -2.34 -4.09 -6.17
N TRP A 77 -1.64 -4.60 -7.17
CA TRP A 77 -0.41 -5.36 -7.01
C TRP A 77 0.82 -4.45 -6.96
#